data_AF-A0A2D6NFJ1-F1
#
_entry.id   AF-A0A2D6NFJ1-F1
#
_cell.length_a   1.000
_cell.length_b   1.000
_cell.length_c   1.000
_cell.angle_alpha   90.00
_cell.angle_beta   90.00
_cell.angle_gamma   90.00
#
_symmetry.space_group_name_H-M   'P 1'
#
loop_
_entity.id
_entity.type
_entity.pdbx_description
1 polymer ?
#
loop_
_entity_poly.entity_id
_entity_poly.type
_entity_poly.pdbx_seq_one_letter_code
_entity_poly.pdbx_strand_id
1 'polypeptide(L)' 'MASRKQKVASSKKRHLAKVGKQTKWAPFWTVLKKYGKGKKVHPSRHTHVKRNWRVRKLKMKPRRAKKNYLG' A
#
# COMPACT_ATOMS: atom_id res chain seq x y z
N MET A 1 8.41 -3.44 -25.26
CA MET A 1 8.52 -3.68 -23.79
C MET A 1 9.00 -2.41 -23.09
N ALA A 2 8.42 -2.03 -21.95
CA ALA A 2 8.87 -0.85 -21.19
C ALA A 2 10.33 -0.98 -20.74
N SER A 3 11.11 0.11 -20.87
CA SER A 3 12.53 0.11 -20.54
C SER A 3 12.77 -0.21 -19.06
N ARG A 4 13.93 -0.78 -18.74
CA ARG A 4 14.32 -1.10 -17.34
C ARG A 4 14.22 0.13 -16.43
N LYS A 5 14.54 1.31 -16.97
CA LYS A 5 14.45 2.61 -16.29
C LYS A 5 12.98 3.00 -15.99
N GLN A 6 12.07 2.79 -16.95
CA GLN A 6 10.62 2.99 -16.75
C GLN A 6 10.03 2.02 -15.72
N LYS A 7 10.42 0.73 -15.74
CA LYS A 7 9.99 -0.28 -14.74
C LYS A 7 10.46 0.06 -13.32
N VAL A 8 11.65 0.64 -13.17
CA VAL A 8 12.20 1.04 -11.86
C VAL A 8 11.57 2.34 -11.34
N ALA A 9 11.38 3.36 -12.19
CA ALA A 9 10.64 4.58 -11.82
C ALA A 9 9.19 4.27 -11.43
N SER A 10 8.56 3.34 -12.15
CA SER A 10 7.26 2.72 -11.81
C SER A 10 7.27 2.07 -10.42
N SER A 11 8.37 1.47 -9.98
CA SER A 11 8.44 0.72 -8.72
C SER A 11 8.08 1.56 -7.48
N LYS A 12 8.64 2.76 -7.34
CA LYS A 12 8.34 3.66 -6.20
C LYS A 12 6.87 4.12 -6.25
N LYS A 13 6.42 4.61 -7.41
CA LYS A 13 5.04 5.08 -7.60
C LYS A 13 4.02 3.98 -7.34
N ARG A 14 4.28 2.77 -7.84
CA ARG A 14 3.42 1.58 -7.64
C ARG A 14 3.38 1.15 -6.18
N HIS A 15 4.52 1.18 -5.48
CA HIS A 15 4.57 0.88 -4.05
C HIS A 15 3.76 1.90 -3.24
N LEU A 16 3.95 3.20 -3.50
CA LEU A 16 3.19 4.27 -2.87
C LEU A 16 1.69 4.16 -3.15
N ALA A 17 1.30 3.81 -4.37
CA ALA A 17 -0.10 3.57 -4.73
C ALA A 17 -0.70 2.38 -3.95
N LYS A 18 0.05 1.26 -3.83
CA LYS A 18 -0.40 0.08 -3.08
C LYS A 18 -0.61 0.43 -1.60
N VAL A 19 0.35 1.09 -0.96
CA VAL A 19 0.25 1.45 0.47
C VAL A 19 -0.77 2.56 0.72
N GLY A 20 -1.01 3.45 -0.25
CA GLY A 20 -2.08 4.44 -0.20
C GLY A 20 -3.47 3.78 -0.12
N LYS A 21 -3.68 2.70 -0.87
CA LYS A 21 -4.93 1.91 -0.81
C LYS A 21 -5.16 1.25 0.56
N GLN A 22 -4.08 0.91 1.28
CA GLN A 22 -4.15 0.25 2.60
C GLN A 22 -4.50 1.20 3.76
N THR A 23 -4.76 2.48 3.50
CA THR A 23 -5.19 3.43 4.55
C THR A 23 -6.67 3.29 4.90
N LYS A 24 -7.47 2.79 3.95
CA LYS A 24 -8.92 2.61 4.08
C LYS A 24 -9.25 1.28 4.76
N TRP A 25 -10.41 1.24 5.43
CA TRP A 25 -10.99 -0.03 5.89
C TRP A 25 -11.51 -0.85 4.72
N ALA A 26 -11.74 -2.14 4.97
CA ALA A 26 -12.53 -2.96 4.07
C ALA A 26 -13.91 -2.30 3.84
N PRO A 27 -14.45 -2.35 2.61
CA PRO A 27 -15.77 -1.76 2.32
C PRO A 27 -16.89 -2.43 3.12
N PHE A 28 -17.96 -1.70 3.45
CA PHE A 28 -19.08 -2.26 4.22
C PHE A 28 -19.71 -3.49 3.56
N TRP A 29 -19.87 -3.51 2.24
CA TRP A 29 -20.44 -4.65 1.50
C TRP A 29 -19.66 -5.96 1.71
N THR A 30 -18.37 -5.89 2.09
CA THR A 30 -17.57 -7.08 2.39
C THR A 30 -17.99 -7.77 3.69
N VAL A 31 -18.60 -7.02 4.62
CA VAL A 31 -19.22 -7.59 5.83
C VAL A 31 -20.35 -8.53 5.42
N LEU A 32 -21.23 -8.07 4.52
CA LEU A 32 -22.36 -8.86 4.03
C LEU A 32 -21.88 -10.13 3.33
N LYS A 33 -20.84 -10.02 2.49
CA LYS A 33 -20.28 -11.17 1.77
C LYS A 33 -19.61 -12.19 2.69
N LYS A 34 -18.92 -11.75 3.75
CA LYS A 34 -18.15 -12.62 4.64
C LYS A 34 -18.97 -13.22 5.78
N TYR A 35 -19.86 -12.44 6.39
CA TYR A 35 -20.58 -12.83 7.61
C TYR A 35 -22.07 -13.05 7.39
N GLY A 36 -22.59 -12.75 6.20
CA GLY A 36 -24.02 -12.83 5.88
C GLY A 36 -24.81 -11.58 6.25
N LYS A 37 -26.08 -11.58 5.86
CA LYS A 37 -27.02 -10.48 6.10
C LYS A 37 -27.36 -10.36 7.59
N GLY A 38 -27.56 -9.13 8.07
CA GLY A 38 -28.02 -8.85 9.44
C GLY A 38 -26.93 -8.82 10.52
N LYS A 39 -25.67 -9.14 10.18
CA LYS A 39 -24.55 -9.03 11.13
C LYS A 39 -24.05 -7.59 11.23
N LYS A 40 -24.12 -7.01 12.44
CA LYS A 40 -23.60 -5.68 12.78
C LYS A 40 -22.09 -5.71 13.06
N VAL A 41 -21.31 -6.31 12.17
CA VAL A 41 -19.84 -6.42 12.32
C VAL A 41 -19.16 -5.26 11.62
N HIS A 42 -18.29 -4.55 12.34
CA HIS A 42 -17.53 -3.45 11.77
C HIS A 42 -16.41 -3.97 10.83
N PRO A 43 -16.15 -3.35 9.65
CA PRO A 43 -15.17 -3.85 8.68
C PRO A 43 -13.72 -3.93 9.17
N SER A 44 -13.39 -3.23 10.26
CA SER A 44 -12.08 -3.35 10.91
C SER A 44 -11.77 -4.79 11.32
N ARG A 45 -12.78 -5.60 11.66
CA ARG A 45 -12.61 -6.96 12.16
C ARG A 45 -11.99 -7.92 11.14
N HIS A 46 -12.18 -7.66 9.84
CA HIS A 46 -11.53 -8.43 8.76
C HIS A 46 -10.64 -7.59 7.85
N THR A 47 -10.33 -6.35 8.24
CA THR A 47 -9.28 -5.58 7.57
C THR A 47 -7.92 -6.07 8.09
N HIS A 48 -7.27 -6.97 7.36
CA HIS A 48 -5.99 -7.56 7.77
C HIS A 48 -4.84 -6.54 7.86
N VAL A 49 -4.80 -5.59 6.91
CA VAL A 49 -3.71 -4.60 6.82
C VAL A 49 -4.32 -3.20 6.71
N LYS A 50 -4.18 -2.42 7.79
CA LYS A 50 -4.43 -0.97 7.77
C LYS A 50 -3.15 -0.22 8.10
N ARG A 51 -2.77 0.71 7.21
CA ARG A 51 -1.59 1.54 7.37
C ARG A 51 -1.92 2.83 8.13
N ASN A 52 -1.14 3.13 9.16
CA ASN A 52 -1.07 4.45 9.79
C ASN A 52 0.29 5.08 9.45
N TRP A 53 0.28 6.25 8.81
CA TRP A 53 1.49 6.95 8.35
C TRP A 53 2.29 7.61 9.48
N ARG A 54 1.65 7.95 10.61
CA ARG A 54 2.33 8.51 11.79
C ARG A 54 3.16 7.43 12.48
N VAL A 55 2.54 6.27 12.73
CA VAL A 55 3.13 5.18 13.52
C VAL A 55 4.03 4.26 12.69
N ARG A 56 3.60 3.83 11.49
CA ARG A 56 4.33 2.83 10.68
C ARG A 56 4.97 3.49 9.45
N LYS A 57 6.26 3.78 9.50
CA LYS A 57 7.00 4.38 8.37
C LYS A 57 7.29 3.36 7.26
N LEU A 58 7.36 3.83 6.02
CA LEU A 58 7.71 2.97 4.88
C LEU A 58 9.23 2.78 4.85
N LYS A 59 9.69 1.53 4.89
CA LYS A 59 11.10 1.18 4.72
C LYS A 59 11.45 1.11 3.22
N MET A 60 11.27 2.22 2.51
CA MET A 60 11.66 2.34 1.10
C MET A 60 13.10 2.81 1.04
N LYS A 61 14.02 1.94 0.62
CA LYS A 61 15.40 2.37 0.36
C LYS A 61 15.37 3.43 -0.76
N PRO A 62 15.92 4.63 -0.54
CA PRO A 62 16.15 5.53 -1.66
C PRO A 62 17.03 4.80 -2.67
N ARG A 63 16.83 5.06 -3.97
CA ARG A 63 17.77 4.62 -4.99
C ARG A 63 19.16 5.07 -4.52
N ARG A 64 20.16 4.18 -4.51
CA ARG A 64 21.56 4.61 -4.41
C ARG A 64 21.78 5.58 -5.56
N ALA A 65 21.71 6.88 -5.27
CA ALA A 65 22.08 7.89 -6.24
C ALA A 65 23.57 7.69 -6.47
N LYS A 66 23.99 7.51 -7.73
CA LYS A 66 25.42 7.66 -8.03
C LYS A 66 25.78 9.08 -7.57
N LYS A 67 26.73 9.17 -6.66
CA LYS A 67 27.34 10.45 -6.31
C LYS A 67 28.23 10.78 -7.50
N ASN A 68 27.82 11.76 -8.30
CA ASN A 68 28.55 12.13 -9.53
C ASN A 68 29.98 12.64 -9.24
N TYR A 69 30.30 12.92 -7.97
CA TYR A 69 31.58 13.41 -7.50
C TYR A 69 32.53 12.33 -6.95
N LEU A 70 32.14 11.05 -6.96
CA LEU A 70 32.95 9.97 -6.36
C LEU A 70 33.83 9.18 -7.35
N GLY A 71 33.87 9.58 -8.64
CA GLY A 71 34.58 8.81 -9.69
C GLY A 71 33.77 7.60 -10.15
#